data_AF-U5S7Q2-F1
#
_entry.id   AF-U5S7Q2-F1
#
_cell.length_a   1.000
_cell.length_b   1.000
_cell.length_c   1.000
_cell.angle_alpha   90.00
_cell.angle_beta   90.00
_cell.angle_gamma   90.00
#
_symmetry.space_group_name_H-M   'P 1'
#
loop_
_entity.id
_entity.type
_entity.pdbx_description
1 polymer ?
#
loop_
_entity_poly.entity_id
_entity_poly.type
_entity_poly.pdbx_seq_one_letter_code
_entity_poly.pdbx_strand_id
1 'polypeptide(L)'
;MNEKGAVLPSVMIFVLLMSVALLGTNQIFKNQMNQLRMTKHYYEVESMLILSKMELNSQLDLNKNLEKGTVLFTDGTVTIQKKGDNTFNLEGKLKNIFSKQLTVQLEKKSTESIENTDE
;
A
#
# COMPACT_ATOMS: atom_id res chain seq x y z
N MET A 1 29.28 -45.07 -36.63
CA MET A 1 28.11 -44.17 -36.63
C MET A 1 28.64 -42.74 -36.71
N ASN A 2 28.15 -41.90 -37.62
CA ASN A 2 28.79 -40.62 -37.95
C ASN A 2 28.36 -39.52 -36.96
N GLU A 3 29.02 -39.46 -35.80
CA GLU A 3 28.71 -38.54 -34.69
C GLU A 3 28.79 -37.06 -35.08
N LYS A 4 29.55 -36.72 -36.13
CA LYS A 4 29.68 -35.35 -36.64
C LYS A 4 28.42 -34.80 -37.31
N GLY A 5 27.51 -35.66 -37.78
CA GLY A 5 26.26 -35.25 -38.44
C GLY A 5 25.16 -34.78 -37.48
N ALA A 6 25.21 -35.21 -36.21
CA ALA A 6 24.19 -34.91 -35.21
C ALA A 6 24.41 -33.57 -34.46
N VAL A 7 25.56 -32.93 -34.65
CA VAL A 7 25.94 -31.68 -33.95
C VAL A 7 25.09 -30.49 -34.40
N LEU A 8 24.78 -30.39 -35.69
CA LEU A 8 23.99 -29.27 -36.23
C LEU A 8 22.55 -29.25 -35.71
N PRO A 9 21.80 -30.37 -35.75
CA PRO A 9 20.46 -30.43 -35.16
C PRO A 9 20.44 -30.17 -33.65
N SER A 10 21.45 -30.64 -32.90
CA SER A 10 21.49 -30.42 -31.45
C SER A 10 21.72 -28.94 -31.09
N VAL A 11 22.60 -28.25 -31.82
CA VAL A 11 22.83 -26.81 -31.64
C VAL A 11 21.57 -26.02 -31.98
N MET A 12 20.84 -26.39 -33.05
CA MET A 12 19.57 -25.72 -33.37
C MET A 12 18.53 -25.86 -32.27
N ILE A 13 18.37 -27.07 -31.71
CA ILE A 13 17.45 -27.31 -30.59
C ILE A 13 17.90 -26.51 -29.37
N PHE A 14 19.19 -26.48 -29.08
CA PHE A 14 19.74 -25.72 -27.95
C PHE A 14 19.45 -24.21 -28.09
N VAL A 15 19.66 -23.64 -29.27
CA VAL A 15 19.36 -22.22 -29.55
C VAL A 15 17.87 -21.94 -29.42
N LEU A 16 17.01 -22.86 -29.87
CA LEU A 16 15.55 -22.73 -29.73
C LEU A 16 15.14 -22.75 -28.26
N LEU A 17 15.65 -23.71 -27.48
CA LEU A 17 15.37 -23.79 -26.04
C LEU A 17 15.86 -22.54 -25.30
N MET A 18 17.05 -22.05 -25.65
CA MET A 18 17.62 -20.83 -25.07
C MET A 18 16.77 -19.60 -25.42
N SER A 19 16.24 -19.54 -26.64
CA SER A 19 15.32 -18.47 -27.05
C SER A 19 14.02 -18.50 -26.25
N VAL A 20 13.43 -19.68 -26.06
CA VAL A 20 12.22 -19.85 -25.22
C VAL A 20 12.51 -19.46 -23.77
N ALA A 21 13.66 -19.87 -23.23
CA ALA A 21 14.06 -19.52 -21.87
C ALA A 21 14.19 -17.99 -21.70
N LEU A 22 14.85 -17.30 -22.64
CA LEU A 22 14.99 -15.84 -22.60
C LEU A 22 13.64 -15.11 -22.66
N LEU A 23 12.72 -15.58 -23.52
CA LEU A 23 11.37 -15.03 -23.60
C LEU A 23 10.61 -15.22 -22.28
N GLY A 24 10.70 -16.41 -21.69
CA GLY A 24 10.09 -16.73 -20.40
C GLY A 24 10.64 -15.84 -19.28
N THR A 25 11.96 -15.69 -19.19
CA THR A 25 12.60 -14.83 -18.19
C THR A 25 12.18 -13.37 -18.35
N ASN A 26 12.10 -12.85 -19.58
CA ASN A 26 11.68 -11.47 -19.82
C ASN A 26 10.24 -11.22 -19.34
N GLN A 27 9.34 -12.18 -19.59
CA GLN A 27 7.95 -12.09 -19.10
C GLN A 27 7.87 -12.14 -17.57
N ILE A 28 8.63 -13.03 -16.93
CA ILE A 28 8.70 -13.12 -15.47
C ILE A 28 9.22 -11.80 -14.88
N PHE A 29 10.29 -11.24 -15.45
CA PHE A 29 10.86 -9.98 -15.00
C PHE A 29 9.86 -8.82 -15.09
N LYS A 30 9.14 -8.71 -16.21
CA LYS A 30 8.07 -7.70 -16.37
C LYS A 30 6.99 -7.85 -15.30
N ASN A 31 6.57 -9.08 -15.00
CA ASN A 31 5.56 -9.33 -13.97
C ASN A 31 6.08 -8.97 -12.58
N GLN A 32 7.32 -9.31 -12.24
CA GLN A 32 7.93 -8.94 -10.96
C GLN A 32 8.04 -7.43 -10.79
N MET A 33 8.42 -6.71 -11.86
CA MET A 33 8.50 -5.25 -11.83
C MET A 33 7.13 -4.60 -11.59
N ASN A 34 6.08 -5.14 -12.23
CA ASN A 34 4.72 -4.67 -12.01
C ASN A 34 4.26 -4.95 -10.57
N GLN A 35 4.53 -6.14 -10.03
CA GLN A 35 4.23 -6.46 -8.64
C GLN A 35 4.94 -5.50 -7.69
N LEU A 36 6.24 -5.28 -7.88
CA LEU A 36 7.03 -4.34 -7.08
C LEU A 36 6.43 -2.93 -7.10
N ARG A 37 6.00 -2.45 -8.28
CA ARG A 37 5.34 -1.14 -8.41
C ARG A 37 4.03 -1.09 -7.62
N MET A 38 3.18 -2.11 -7.74
CA MET A 38 1.91 -2.17 -7.01
C MET A 38 2.14 -2.24 -5.49
N THR A 39 3.12 -3.02 -5.05
CA THR A 39 3.51 -3.10 -3.64
C THR A 39 3.99 -1.75 -3.12
N LYS A 40 4.81 -1.03 -3.90
CA LYS A 40 5.26 0.32 -3.54
C LYS A 40 4.07 1.26 -3.33
N HIS A 41 3.14 1.32 -4.29
CA HIS A 41 1.95 2.18 -4.18
C HIS A 41 1.05 1.79 -3.01
N TYR A 42 0.93 0.49 -2.72
CA TYR A 42 0.21 0.01 -1.55
C TYR A 42 0.83 0.55 -0.26
N TYR A 43 2.15 0.44 -0.08
CA TYR A 43 2.82 0.94 1.12
C TYR A 43 2.80 2.46 1.24
N GLU A 44 2.87 3.19 0.13
CA GLU A 44 2.73 4.65 0.11
C GLU A 44 1.36 5.08 0.65
N VAL A 45 0.28 4.51 0.10
CA VAL A 45 -1.08 4.84 0.57
C VAL A 45 -1.32 4.34 1.99
N GLU A 46 -0.79 3.17 2.37
CA GLU A 46 -0.89 2.66 3.73
C GLU A 46 -0.25 3.60 4.74
N SER A 47 0.96 4.08 4.42
CA SER A 47 1.66 5.05 5.27
C SER A 47 0.88 6.35 5.39
N MET A 48 0.32 6.86 4.29
CA MET A 48 -0.54 8.04 4.31
C MET A 48 -1.77 7.86 5.21
N LEU A 49 -2.43 6.70 5.13
CA LEU A 49 -3.60 6.37 5.95
C LEU A 49 -3.23 6.28 7.44
N ILE A 50 -2.11 5.63 7.78
CA ILE A 50 -1.62 5.50 9.17
C ILE A 50 -1.31 6.88 9.75
N LEU A 51 -0.56 7.71 9.01
CA LEU A 51 -0.22 9.07 9.46
C LEU A 51 -1.48 9.93 9.62
N SER A 52 -2.43 9.82 8.70
CA SER A 52 -3.70 10.55 8.79
C SER A 52 -4.55 10.08 9.97
N LYS A 53 -4.50 8.79 10.32
CA LYS A 53 -5.15 8.25 11.52
C LYS A 53 -4.51 8.80 12.79
N MET A 54 -3.17 8.88 12.85
CA MET A 54 -2.47 9.47 14.00
C MET A 54 -2.85 10.93 14.20
N GLU A 55 -2.90 11.70 13.11
CA GLU A 55 -3.32 13.11 13.14
C GLU A 55 -4.79 13.24 13.57
N LEU A 56 -5.69 12.38 13.05
CA LEU A 56 -7.09 12.36 13.46
C LEU A 56 -7.25 12.12 14.97
N ASN A 57 -6.49 11.19 15.53
CA ASN A 57 -6.50 10.93 16.97
C ASN A 57 -6.05 12.17 17.76
N SER A 58 -4.95 12.79 17.35
CA SER A 58 -4.44 14.00 18.01
C SER A 58 -5.45 15.15 17.98
N GLN A 59 -6.16 15.34 16.87
CA GLN A 59 -7.18 16.40 16.77
C GLN A 59 -8.41 16.14 17.64
N LEU A 60 -8.80 14.87 17.82
CA LEU A 60 -9.92 14.49 18.67
C LEU A 60 -9.56 14.61 20.16
N ASP A 61 -8.31 14.32 20.55
CA ASP A 61 -7.80 14.57 21.90
C ASP A 61 -7.86 16.07 22.27
N LEU A 62 -7.73 16.94 21.27
CA LEU A 62 -7.91 18.39 21.40
C LEU A 62 -9.38 18.85 21.38
N ASN A 63 -10.35 17.92 21.51
CA ASN A 63 -11.80 18.16 21.46
C ASN A 63 -12.29 18.88 20.18
N LYS A 64 -11.56 18.77 19.06
CA LYS A 64 -12.04 19.30 17.77
C LYS A 64 -13.09 18.36 17.20
N ASN A 65 -14.28 18.88 16.93
CA ASN A 65 -15.35 18.10 16.30
C ASN A 65 -15.10 18.06 14.78
N LEU A 66 -14.53 16.97 14.28
CA LEU A 66 -14.22 16.79 12.87
C LEU A 66 -15.34 15.98 12.18
N GLU A 67 -16.06 16.59 11.24
CA GLU A 67 -17.01 15.87 10.38
C GLU A 67 -16.37 15.38 9.09
N LYS A 68 -15.52 16.22 8.48
CA LYS A 68 -14.81 15.95 7.24
C LYS A 68 -13.44 16.62 7.27
N GLY A 69 -12.45 15.95 6.71
CA GLY A 69 -11.09 16.47 6.59
C GLY A 69 -10.41 16.00 5.32
N THR A 70 -9.32 16.66 4.94
CA THR A 70 -8.43 16.18 3.88
C THR A 70 -7.00 16.45 4.29
N VAL A 71 -6.18 15.40 4.29
CA VAL A 71 -4.74 15.49 4.51
C VAL A 71 -4.07 15.43 3.14
N LEU A 72 -3.25 16.43 2.85
CA LEU A 72 -2.53 16.54 1.59
C LEU A 72 -1.10 16.01 1.78
N PHE A 73 -0.69 15.11 0.89
CA PHE A 73 0.67 14.62 0.79
C PHE A 73 1.22 14.99 -0.60
N THR A 74 2.54 14.99 -0.75
CA THR A 74 3.21 15.32 -2.03
C THR A 74 2.71 14.47 -3.20
N ASP A 75 2.42 13.18 -2.94
CA ASP A 75 2.06 12.21 -3.96
C ASP A 75 0.61 11.72 -3.90
N GLY A 76 -0.20 12.30 -3.02
CA GLY A 76 -1.59 11.87 -2.89
C GLY A 76 -2.38 12.63 -1.83
N THR A 77 -3.61 12.20 -1.61
CA THR A 77 -4.50 12.79 -0.63
C THR A 77 -5.18 11.72 0.20
N VAL A 78 -5.49 12.04 1.46
CA VAL A 78 -6.36 11.22 2.30
C VAL A 78 -7.57 12.04 2.67
N THR A 79 -8.75 11.57 2.30
CA THR A 79 -10.02 12.19 2.71
C THR A 79 -10.58 11.46 3.92
N ILE A 80 -10.95 12.22 4.95
CA ILE A 80 -11.51 11.73 6.21
C ILE A 80 -12.99 12.12 6.23
N GLN A 81 -13.86 11.17 6.54
CA GLN A 81 -15.30 11.40 6.68
C GLN A 81 -15.83 10.69 7.92
N LYS A 82 -16.51 11.41 8.79
CA LYS A 82 -17.24 10.84 9.92
C LYS A 82 -18.45 10.05 9.41
N LYS A 83 -18.63 8.83 9.89
CA LYS A 83 -19.74 7.92 9.52
C LYS A 83 -20.67 7.60 10.69
N GLY A 84 -20.19 7.77 11.91
CA GLY A 84 -20.97 7.62 13.15
C GLY A 84 -20.26 8.37 14.27
N ASP A 85 -20.74 8.23 15.51
CA ASP A 85 -20.28 9.05 16.64
C ASP A 85 -18.75 8.99 16.83
N ASN A 86 -18.18 7.80 16.70
CA ASN A 86 -16.74 7.53 16.87
C ASN A 86 -16.12 6.74 15.69
N THR A 87 -16.81 6.70 14.55
CA THR A 87 -16.38 5.93 13.38
C THR A 87 -16.05 6.86 12.22
N PHE A 88 -14.85 6.71 11.67
CA PHE A 88 -14.33 7.52 10.58
C PHE A 88 -13.90 6.63 9.41
N ASN A 89 -14.21 7.07 8.20
CA ASN A 89 -13.68 6.49 6.98
C ASN A 89 -12.55 7.37 6.46
N LEU A 90 -11.39 6.76 6.27
CA LEU A 90 -10.23 7.35 5.63
C LEU A 90 -10.06 6.71 4.26
N GLU A 91 -10.06 7.52 3.21
CA GLU A 91 -9.83 7.08 1.83
C GLU A 91 -8.56 7.75 1.32
N GLY A 92 -7.51 6.97 1.09
CA GLY A 92 -6.25 7.43 0.55
C GLY A 92 -6.20 7.20 -0.96
N LYS A 93 -5.75 8.22 -1.70
CA LYS A 93 -5.60 8.21 -3.16
C LYS A 93 -4.21 8.70 -3.56
N LEU A 94 -3.50 7.89 -4.33
CA LEU A 94 -2.21 8.24 -4.91
C LEU A 94 -2.42 8.68 -6.37
N LYS A 95 -2.36 9.98 -6.66
CA LYS A 95 -2.41 10.60 -8.01
C LYS A 95 -3.25 9.85 -9.07
N ASN A 96 -4.43 9.34 -8.69
CA ASN A 96 -5.36 8.55 -9.53
C ASN A 96 -4.87 7.17 -10.02
N ILE A 97 -3.81 6.62 -9.44
CA ILE A 97 -3.21 5.32 -9.81
C ILE A 97 -3.66 4.22 -8.85
N PHE A 98 -3.80 4.54 -7.57
CA PHE A 98 -4.15 3.59 -6.53
C PHE A 98 -4.98 4.25 -5.44
N SER A 99 -5.94 3.52 -4.89
CA SER A 99 -6.76 3.97 -3.77
C SER A 99 -7.00 2.86 -2.77
N LYS A 100 -6.98 3.20 -1.49
CA LYS A 100 -7.32 2.28 -0.40
C LYS A 100 -8.20 3.00 0.61
N GLN A 101 -9.15 2.27 1.18
CA GLN A 101 -10.03 2.75 2.23
C GLN A 101 -9.76 2.01 3.54
N LEU A 102 -9.81 2.74 4.64
CA LEU A 102 -9.69 2.23 5.99
C LEU A 102 -10.81 2.83 6.84
N THR A 103 -11.58 1.96 7.49
CA THR A 103 -12.53 2.39 8.53
C THR A 103 -11.84 2.29 9.88
N VAL A 104 -11.90 3.37 10.64
CA VAL A 104 -11.29 3.47 11.97
C VAL A 104 -12.39 3.77 12.97
N GLN A 105 -12.45 2.97 14.03
CA GLN A 105 -13.26 3.24 15.21
C GLN A 105 -12.32 3.75 16.31
N LEU A 106 -12.67 4.88 16.90
CA LEU A 106 -11.84 5.52 17.92
C LEU A 106 -12.52 5.37 19.27
N GLU A 107 -11.84 4.74 20.22
CA GLU A 107 -12.31 4.72 21.59
C GLU A 107 -11.96 6.04 22.25
N LYS A 108 -12.96 6.71 22.81
CA LYS A 108 -12.74 7.92 23.61
C LYS A 108 -12.01 7.46 24.86
N LYS A 109 -10.73 7.80 24.99
CA LYS A 109 -9.98 7.51 26.22
C LYS A 109 -10.64 8.34 27.33
N SER A 110 -11.44 7.70 28.18
CA SER A 110 -12.01 8.33 29.36
C SER A 110 -10.85 8.74 30.26
N THR A 111 -10.66 10.04 30.42
CA THR A 111 -9.77 10.59 31.44
C THR A 111 -10.37 10.18 32.80
N GLU A 112 -9.91 9.05 33.35
CA GLU A 112 -10.15 8.75 34.75
C GLU A 112 -9.46 9.83 35.57
N SER A 113 -10.29 10.45 36.41
CA SER A 113 -10.01 11.46 37.41
C SER A 113 -8.71 11.17 38.17
N ILE A 114 -7.78 12.14 38.13
CA ILE A 114 -6.75 12.27 39.15
C ILE A 114 -7.47 12.67 40.43
N GLU A 115 -7.85 11.67 41.23
CA GLU A 115 -8.24 11.88 42.63
C GLU A 115 -6.94 12.14 43.40
N ASN A 116 -6.68 13.42 43.68
CA ASN A 116 -5.65 13.84 44.63
C ASN A 116 -6.01 13.26 46.00
N THR A 117 -5.21 12.31 46.47
CA THR A 117 -5.12 12.01 47.90
C THR A 117 -3.79 12.59 48.37
N ASP A 118 -3.86 13.81 48.90
CA ASP A 118 -2.78 14.41 49.69
C ASP A 118 -2.59 13.55 50.96
N GLU A 119 -1.35 13.13 51.22
CA GLU A 119 -0.85 12.63 52.52
C GLU A 119 -0.44 13.80 53.43
#